data_AF-A0AAV4J7W5-F1
#
_entry.id   AF-A0AAV4J7W5-F1
#
_cell.length_a   1.000
_cell.length_b   1.000
_cell.length_c   1.000
_cell.angle_alpha   90.00
_cell.angle_beta   90.00
_cell.angle_gamma   90.00
#
_symmetry.space_group_name_H-M   'P 1'
#
loop_
_entity.id
_entity.type
_entity.pdbx_description
1 polymer ?
#
loop_
_entity_poly.entity_id
_entity_poly.type
_entity_poly.pdbx_seq_one_letter_code
_entity_poly.pdbx_strand_id
1 'polypeptide(L)'
;MIMSIFLYESWILNADTERRIRAMKMRYYGISYKEHITNEEVRRRIENAIGSHVDLLTIVRQRTLKWYGHTTRSSGLAKTIMQGTVNGGRRRGRQKKRWEDIKEWTGLELRNTPRKAEDREEWIERRRKKKSLSVRTPREIERSRFKLSRLDVYEKVRAAAQAISRGDLQELKTLAAPPQGVKDTLEAVQFLLGRPAHVATDYKKALKLLSGVGKESLTQQILDRDVQQVDPSAALRAKDVIKSHSLQDITNKSKASVAIFRWATAMIEAVESRGETHTATPQGK
;
A
#
# COMPACT_ATOMS: atom_id res chain seq x y z
N MET A 1 27.63 -2.41 -1.16
CA MET A 1 28.17 -3.44 -0.23
C MET A 1 27.17 -4.59 -0.17
N ILE A 2 27.36 -5.61 -1.00
CA ILE A 2 26.54 -6.83 -0.99
C ILE A 2 26.92 -7.57 0.29
N MET A 3 26.19 -7.33 1.37
CA MET A 3 26.38 -8.06 2.62
C MET A 3 26.03 -9.50 2.33
N SER A 4 27.08 -10.30 2.23
CA SER A 4 27.02 -11.71 1.90
C SER A 4 26.07 -12.41 2.86
N ILE A 5 24.86 -12.69 2.38
CA ILE A 5 23.97 -13.74 2.91
C ILE A 5 24.68 -15.12 2.84
N PHE A 6 25.89 -15.20 2.25
CA PHE A 6 26.64 -16.38 1.88
C PHE A 6 27.93 -16.65 2.69
N LEU A 7 28.34 -15.82 3.65
CA LEU A 7 29.63 -16.06 4.36
C LEU A 7 29.54 -16.96 5.60
N TYR A 8 28.34 -17.36 6.02
CA TYR A 8 28.20 -18.39 7.05
C TYR A 8 27.14 -19.39 6.61
N GLU A 9 27.58 -20.60 6.31
CA GLU A 9 26.81 -21.84 6.30
C GLU A 9 26.19 -22.11 7.68
N SER A 10 25.34 -21.20 8.16
CA SER A 10 24.59 -21.39 9.39
C SER A 10 23.29 -22.09 9.03
N TRP A 11 23.37 -23.40 8.77
CA TRP A 11 22.22 -24.28 8.48
C TRP A 11 21.23 -24.41 9.68
N ILE A 12 21.52 -23.75 10.80
CA ILE A 12 20.70 -23.73 12.02
C ILE A 12 20.12 -22.33 12.22
N LEU A 13 18.82 -22.19 11.99
CA LEU A 13 18.03 -21.00 12.34
C LEU A 13 17.72 -21.02 13.83
N ASN A 14 18.57 -20.35 14.63
CA ASN A 14 18.33 -20.12 16.04
C ASN A 14 17.58 -18.80 16.27
N ALA A 15 16.96 -18.63 17.43
CA ALA A 15 16.32 -17.38 17.83
C ALA A 15 17.28 -16.17 17.77
N ASP A 16 18.56 -16.38 18.09
CA ASP A 16 19.60 -15.35 17.95
C ASP A 16 19.86 -15.00 16.48
N THR A 17 19.97 -16.00 15.60
CA THR A 17 20.12 -15.81 14.16
C THR A 17 18.91 -15.09 13.57
N GLU A 18 17.69 -15.45 13.98
CA GLU A 18 16.47 -14.74 13.56
C GLU A 18 16.47 -13.28 14.02
N ARG A 19 16.91 -13.01 15.26
CA ARG A 19 17.03 -11.65 15.79
C ARG A 19 18.02 -10.83 14.96
N ARG A 20 19.18 -11.40 14.63
CA ARG A 20 20.20 -10.75 13.77
C ARG A 20 19.69 -10.51 12.35
N ILE A 21 18.96 -11.45 11.76
CA ILE A 21 18.34 -11.30 10.43
C ILE A 21 17.31 -10.16 10.45
N ARG A 22 16.47 -10.09 11.49
CA ARG A 22 15.52 -8.98 11.67
C ARG A 22 16.25 -7.65 11.82
N ALA A 23 17.25 -7.58 12.70
CA ALA A 23 18.10 -6.41 12.89
C ALA A 23 18.76 -5.91 11.58
N MET A 24 19.28 -6.85 10.79
CA MET A 24 19.88 -6.54 9.50
C MET A 24 18.86 -6.04 8.48
N LYS A 25 17.65 -6.62 8.47
CA LYS A 25 16.53 -6.14 7.66
C LYS A 25 16.24 -4.67 7.97
N MET A 26 16.12 -4.30 9.24
CA MET A 26 15.85 -2.91 9.66
C MET A 26 16.93 -1.95 9.14
N ARG A 27 18.21 -2.32 9.29
CA ARG A 27 19.34 -1.53 8.82
C ARG A 27 19.37 -1.36 7.31
N TYR A 28 19.02 -2.40 6.54
CA TYR A 28 18.95 -2.34 5.08
C TYR A 28 17.93 -1.32 4.59
N TYR A 29 16.79 -1.21 5.28
CA TYR A 29 15.75 -0.23 4.97
C TYR A 29 15.98 1.15 5.59
N GLY A 30 17.16 1.41 6.15
CA GLY A 30 17.54 2.73 6.67
C GLY A 30 16.82 3.13 7.96
N ILE A 31 16.20 2.17 8.67
CA ILE A 31 15.43 2.47 9.89
C ILE A 31 16.37 2.46 11.08
N SER A 32 16.52 3.61 11.74
CA SER A 32 17.36 3.75 12.92
C SER A 32 16.70 3.10 14.13
N TYR A 33 17.49 2.43 14.97
CA TYR A 33 17.03 1.91 16.26
C TYR A 33 16.47 3.00 17.18
N LYS A 34 16.91 4.25 16.99
CA LYS A 34 16.46 5.43 17.74
C LYS A 34 15.02 5.82 17.44
N GLU A 35 14.48 5.40 16.30
CA GLU A 35 13.11 5.75 15.90
C GLU A 35 12.05 4.92 16.63
N HIS A 36 12.44 3.86 17.37
CA HIS A 36 11.54 2.99 18.14
C HIS A 36 10.32 2.49 17.35
N ILE A 37 10.48 2.27 16.04
CA ILE A 37 9.39 1.85 15.16
C ILE A 37 9.09 0.35 15.38
N THR A 38 7.80 0.02 15.46
CA THR A 38 7.36 -1.36 15.60
C THR A 38 7.63 -2.17 14.33
N ASN A 39 7.90 -3.48 14.47
CA ASN A 39 8.14 -4.37 13.33
C ASN A 39 6.97 -4.41 12.33
N GLU A 40 5.75 -4.13 12.81
CA GLU A 40 4.54 -4.07 11.99
C GLU A 40 4.49 -2.80 11.14
N GLU A 41 4.82 -1.65 11.73
CA GLU A 41 4.91 -0.39 11.01
C GLU A 41 6.04 -0.41 9.96
N VAL A 42 7.17 -1.05 10.27
CA VAL A 42 8.23 -1.28 9.28
C VAL A 42 7.74 -2.14 8.12
N ARG A 43 7.00 -3.21 8.41
CA ARG A 43 6.43 -4.05 7.35
C ARG A 43 5.50 -3.24 6.45
N ARG A 44 4.66 -2.38 7.05
CA ARG A 44 3.76 -1.47 6.33
C ARG A 44 4.51 -0.47 5.45
N ARG A 45 5.59 0.14 5.96
CA ARG A 45 6.43 1.07 5.18
C ARG A 45 7.10 0.40 3.98
N ILE A 46 7.69 -0.78 4.18
CA ILE A 46 8.32 -1.54 3.09
C ILE A 46 7.29 -1.95 2.04
N GLU A 47 6.11 -2.38 2.49
CA GLU A 47 4.99 -2.71 1.62
C GLU A 47 4.53 -1.53 0.78
N ASN A 48 4.43 -0.34 1.39
CA ASN A 48 4.03 0.87 0.67
C ASN A 48 5.09 1.34 -0.33
N ALA A 49 6.38 1.15 -0.03
CA ALA A 49 7.47 1.65 -0.87
C ALA A 49 7.86 0.71 -2.04
N ILE A 50 7.79 -0.60 -1.84
CA ILE A 50 8.33 -1.60 -2.80
C ILE A 50 7.24 -2.60 -3.25
N GLY A 51 6.08 -2.63 -2.58
CA GLY A 51 5.01 -3.59 -2.86
C GLY A 51 5.27 -4.98 -2.26
N SER A 52 4.97 -6.03 -3.04
CA SER A 52 5.07 -7.42 -2.59
C SER A 52 6.52 -7.87 -2.47
N HIS A 53 7.04 -7.90 -1.23
CA HIS A 53 8.38 -8.40 -0.94
C HIS A 53 8.31 -9.74 -0.20
N VAL A 54 9.20 -10.68 -0.57
CA VAL A 54 9.39 -11.92 0.18
C VAL A 54 10.24 -11.60 1.40
N ASP A 55 9.72 -11.90 2.59
CA ASP A 55 10.46 -11.65 3.83
C ASP A 55 11.81 -12.38 3.84
N LEU A 56 12.87 -11.69 4.29
CA LEU A 56 14.24 -12.23 4.28
C LEU A 56 14.33 -13.55 5.06
N LEU A 57 13.61 -13.64 6.18
CA LEU A 57 13.54 -14.86 6.98
C LEU A 57 12.87 -16.01 6.20
N THR A 58 11.85 -15.71 5.39
CA THR A 58 11.21 -16.67 4.49
C THR A 58 12.18 -17.15 3.41
N ILE A 59 12.99 -16.26 2.82
CA ILE A 59 14.03 -16.63 1.84
C ILE A 59 15.05 -17.58 2.47
N VAL A 60 15.54 -17.25 3.67
CA VAL A 60 16.51 -18.10 4.39
C VAL A 60 15.90 -19.46 4.69
N ARG A 61 14.68 -19.51 5.25
CA ARG A 61 13.95 -20.76 5.51
C ARG A 61 13.77 -21.61 4.25
N GLN A 62 13.46 -20.99 3.11
CA GLN A 62 13.33 -21.71 1.82
C GLN A 62 14.65 -22.28 1.34
N ARG A 63 15.76 -21.55 1.48
CA ARG A 63 17.10 -22.03 1.13
C ARG A 63 17.53 -23.18 2.02
N THR A 64 17.26 -23.08 3.32
CA THR A 64 17.51 -24.15 4.31
C THR A 64 16.76 -25.43 3.93
N LEU A 65 15.47 -25.34 3.56
CA LEU A 65 14.70 -26.48 3.07
C LEU A 65 15.19 -27.01 1.70
N LYS A 66 15.61 -26.11 0.80
CA LYS A 66 16.18 -26.50 -0.51
C LYS A 66 17.45 -27.32 -0.32
N TRP A 67 18.36 -26.84 0.53
CA TRP A 67 19.60 -27.51 0.87
C TRP A 67 19.33 -28.86 1.53
N TYR A 68 18.45 -28.93 2.52
CA TYR A 68 18.12 -30.20 3.19
C TYR A 68 17.60 -31.28 2.24
N GLY A 69 16.65 -30.93 1.37
CA GLY A 69 16.16 -31.88 0.39
C GLY A 69 17.26 -32.35 -0.56
N HIS A 70 18.17 -31.44 -0.95
CA HIS A 70 19.33 -31.80 -1.76
C HIS A 70 20.27 -32.76 -1.01
N THR A 71 20.64 -32.44 0.23
CA THR A 71 21.52 -33.26 1.08
C THR A 71 20.91 -34.64 1.36
N THR A 72 19.60 -34.71 1.58
CA THR A 72 18.89 -35.99 1.84
C THR A 72 18.88 -36.91 0.61
N ARG A 73 18.80 -36.33 -0.59
CA ARG A 73 18.83 -37.07 -1.86
C ARG A 73 20.23 -37.35 -2.37
N SER A 74 21.23 -36.56 -1.98
CA SER A 74 22.63 -36.81 -2.33
C SER A 74 23.22 -38.00 -1.57
N SER A 75 24.15 -38.71 -2.19
CA SER A 75 25.09 -39.61 -1.51
C SER A 75 26.34 -38.82 -1.12
N GLY A 76 26.72 -38.85 0.16
CA GLY A 76 27.93 -38.17 0.62
C GLY A 76 27.99 -37.95 2.12
N LEU A 77 29.16 -37.50 2.58
CA LEU A 77 29.47 -37.28 4.01
C LEU A 77 28.46 -36.34 4.69
N ALA A 78 27.97 -35.32 3.97
CA ALA A 78 26.97 -34.40 4.49
C ALA A 78 25.66 -35.10 4.89
N LYS A 79 25.20 -36.09 4.12
CA LYS A 79 24.02 -36.91 4.47
C LYS A 79 24.31 -37.75 5.71
N THR A 80 25.47 -38.41 5.74
CA THR A 80 25.91 -39.25 6.87
C THR A 80 26.06 -38.46 8.16
N ILE A 81 26.63 -37.25 8.13
CA ILE A 81 26.76 -36.38 9.31
C ILE A 81 25.38 -35.90 9.78
N MET A 82 24.48 -35.59 8.85
CA MET A 82 23.19 -35.01 9.17
C MET A 82 22.18 -36.05 9.71
N GLN A 83 22.24 -37.28 9.21
CA GLN A 83 21.39 -38.41 9.64
C GLN A 83 22.07 -39.31 10.69
N GLY A 84 23.38 -39.20 10.84
CA GLY A 84 24.18 -40.02 11.74
C GLY A 84 23.96 -39.66 13.20
N THR A 85 23.98 -40.69 14.04
CA THR A 85 24.05 -40.54 15.49
C THR A 85 25.47 -40.93 15.92
N VAL A 86 26.15 -40.06 16.64
CA VAL A 86 27.49 -40.34 17.17
C VAL A 86 27.34 -41.12 18.49
N ASN A 87 28.11 -42.19 18.65
CA ASN A 87 28.15 -42.93 19.90
C ASN A 87 28.76 -42.07 21.01
N GLY A 88 27.98 -41.83 22.08
CA GLY A 88 28.38 -41.02 23.22
C GLY A 88 27.26 -40.10 23.73
N GLY A 89 27.34 -39.72 25.00
CA GLY A 89 26.42 -38.74 25.60
C GLY A 89 26.81 -37.31 25.22
N ARG A 90 25.82 -36.41 25.16
CA ARG A 90 26.11 -34.98 25.00
C ARG A 90 26.61 -34.39 26.31
N ARG A 91 27.48 -33.39 26.23
CA ARG A 91 27.90 -32.61 27.42
C ARG A 91 26.69 -32.04 28.14
N ARG A 92 26.71 -32.08 29.48
CA ARG A 92 25.68 -31.50 30.36
C ARG A 92 25.64 -29.98 30.17
N GLY A 93 24.44 -29.41 30.04
CA GLY A 93 24.23 -27.97 29.80
C GLY A 93 23.26 -27.67 28.64
N ARG A 94 23.20 -26.39 28.22
CA ARG A 94 22.31 -25.93 27.14
C ARG A 94 22.70 -26.59 25.81
N GLN A 95 21.87 -27.51 25.34
CA GLN A 95 22.05 -28.19 24.07
C GLN A 95 21.95 -27.19 22.90
N LYS A 96 22.85 -27.32 21.91
CA LYS A 96 22.74 -26.59 20.65
C LYS A 96 21.62 -27.20 19.82
N LYS A 97 20.85 -26.35 19.13
CA LYS A 97 19.79 -26.83 18.23
C LYS A 97 20.37 -27.67 17.10
N ARG A 98 19.67 -28.73 16.71
CA ARG A 98 19.95 -29.56 15.53
C ARG A 98 19.03 -29.15 14.39
N TRP A 99 19.33 -29.71 13.21
CA TRP A 99 18.35 -29.78 12.13
C TRP A 99 17.01 -30.39 12.61
N GLU A 100 17.05 -31.34 13.53
CA GLU A 100 15.85 -32.00 14.05
C GLU A 100 14.88 -31.05 14.77
N ASP A 101 15.41 -29.94 15.31
CA ASP A 101 14.65 -28.91 16.01
C ASP A 101 13.96 -27.93 15.04
N ILE A 102 14.07 -28.15 13.73
CA ILE A 102 13.37 -27.39 12.69
C ILE A 102 11.85 -27.54 12.76
N LYS A 103 11.34 -28.52 13.55
CA LYS A 103 9.91 -28.73 13.81
C LYS A 103 9.22 -27.44 14.26
N GLU A 104 9.91 -26.58 15.01
CA GLU A 104 9.36 -25.31 15.51
C GLU A 104 8.78 -24.40 14.41
N TRP A 105 9.43 -24.29 13.25
CA TRP A 105 8.97 -23.41 12.16
C TRP A 105 8.56 -24.15 10.89
N THR A 106 8.94 -25.42 10.75
CA THR A 106 8.48 -26.28 9.65
C THR A 106 7.19 -27.01 9.97
N GLY A 107 6.90 -27.29 11.23
CA GLY A 107 5.81 -28.18 11.64
C GLY A 107 6.05 -29.63 11.23
N LEU A 108 7.25 -29.98 10.74
CA LEU A 108 7.57 -31.32 10.27
C LEU A 108 8.10 -32.17 11.41
N GLU A 109 7.60 -33.40 11.51
CA GLU A 109 8.10 -34.37 12.48
C GLU A 109 9.33 -35.07 11.95
N LEU A 110 10.38 -35.11 12.77
CA LEU A 110 11.69 -35.68 12.45
C LEU A 110 11.62 -37.06 11.79
N ARG A 111 10.75 -37.95 12.28
CA ARG A 111 10.63 -39.33 11.80
C ARG A 111 10.17 -39.43 10.34
N ASN A 112 9.39 -38.46 9.88
CA ASN A 112 8.78 -38.46 8.55
C ASN A 112 9.51 -37.52 7.57
N THR A 113 10.32 -36.59 8.07
CA THR A 113 11.00 -35.57 7.26
C THR A 113 11.97 -36.16 6.23
N PRO A 114 12.82 -37.17 6.54
CA PRO A 114 13.72 -37.77 5.55
C PRO A 114 12.96 -38.44 4.40
N ARG A 115 11.97 -39.30 4.71
CA ARG A 115 11.13 -39.99 3.71
C ARG A 115 10.42 -39.00 2.79
N LYS A 116 9.89 -37.93 3.36
CA LYS A 116 9.22 -36.83 2.62
C LYS A 116 10.17 -35.97 1.78
N ALA A 117 11.47 -35.98 2.09
CA ALA A 117 12.48 -35.21 1.36
C ALA A 117 13.18 -36.00 0.25
N GLU A 118 13.10 -37.33 0.32
CA GLU A 118 13.50 -38.26 -0.75
C GLU A 118 12.59 -38.09 -1.98
N ASP A 119 11.28 -37.94 -1.77
CA ASP A 119 10.36 -37.54 -2.84
C ASP A 119 10.60 -36.08 -3.24
N ARG A 120 11.12 -35.86 -4.44
CA ARG A 120 11.44 -34.53 -4.97
C ARG A 120 10.17 -33.70 -5.20
N GLU A 121 9.09 -34.31 -5.66
CA GLU A 121 7.85 -33.62 -6.00
C GLU A 121 7.11 -33.22 -4.73
N GLU A 122 6.95 -34.15 -3.78
CA GLU A 122 6.35 -33.86 -2.47
C GLU A 122 7.14 -32.76 -1.74
N TRP A 123 8.48 -32.78 -1.85
CA TRP A 123 9.35 -31.75 -1.27
C TRP A 123 9.27 -30.38 -1.98
N ILE A 124 9.06 -30.35 -3.29
CA ILE A 124 8.81 -29.10 -4.03
C ILE A 124 7.44 -28.54 -3.66
N GLU A 125 6.41 -29.38 -3.63
CA GLU A 125 5.04 -28.97 -3.36
C GLU A 125 4.91 -28.40 -1.94
N ARG A 126 5.53 -29.01 -0.93
CA ARG A 126 5.52 -28.47 0.43
C ARG A 126 6.23 -27.13 0.56
N ARG A 127 7.35 -26.93 -0.15
CA ARG A 127 8.03 -25.63 -0.20
C ARG A 127 7.15 -24.57 -0.88
N ARG A 128 6.37 -24.95 -1.89
CA ARG A 128 5.37 -24.08 -2.54
C ARG A 128 4.17 -23.78 -1.63
N LYS A 129 3.64 -24.76 -0.89
CA LYS A 129 2.57 -24.55 0.12
C LYS A 129 3.02 -23.63 1.26
N LYS A 130 4.29 -23.64 1.66
CA LYS A 130 4.83 -22.62 2.60
C LYS A 130 5.09 -21.26 1.92
N LYS A 131 5.37 -21.23 0.61
CA LYS A 131 5.39 -19.99 -0.17
C LYS A 131 3.99 -19.35 -0.17
N SER A 132 2.90 -20.12 -0.30
CA SER A 132 1.52 -19.60 -0.27
C SER A 132 1.05 -19.10 1.10
N LEU A 133 1.72 -19.44 2.20
CA LEU A 133 1.51 -18.80 3.52
C LEU A 133 2.13 -17.38 3.62
N SER A 134 2.98 -17.00 2.65
CA SER A 134 3.65 -15.68 2.58
C SER A 134 3.34 -14.90 1.30
N VAL A 135 2.84 -15.58 0.27
CA VAL A 135 2.33 -14.98 -0.95
C VAL A 135 0.88 -14.65 -0.68
N ARG A 136 0.56 -13.34 -0.67
CA ARG A 136 -0.81 -12.85 -0.62
C ARG A 136 -1.68 -13.68 -1.56
N THR A 137 -2.80 -14.14 -1.04
CA THR A 137 -3.84 -14.76 -1.87
C THR A 137 -4.21 -13.82 -3.02
N PRO A 138 -4.62 -14.32 -4.20
CA PRO A 138 -5.06 -13.45 -5.30
C PRO A 138 -6.08 -12.39 -4.86
N ARG A 139 -6.96 -12.75 -3.91
CA ARG A 139 -7.90 -11.83 -3.25
C ARG A 139 -7.24 -10.71 -2.45
N GLU A 140 -6.15 -10.99 -1.74
CA GLU A 140 -5.38 -9.97 -1.01
C GLU A 140 -4.57 -9.08 -1.94
N ILE A 141 -4.05 -9.62 -3.06
CA ILE A 141 -3.37 -8.83 -4.10
C ILE A 141 -4.38 -7.87 -4.73
N GLU A 142 -5.57 -8.36 -5.05
CA GLU A 142 -6.67 -7.56 -5.60
C GLU A 142 -7.13 -6.47 -4.62
N ARG A 143 -7.32 -6.82 -3.33
CA ARG A 143 -7.58 -5.82 -2.28
C ARG A 143 -6.47 -4.78 -2.14
N SER A 144 -5.20 -5.20 -2.28
CA SER A 144 -4.05 -4.28 -2.22
C SER A 144 -4.02 -3.35 -3.44
N ARG A 145 -4.28 -3.88 -4.64
CA ARG A 145 -4.41 -3.11 -5.88
C ARG A 145 -5.56 -2.11 -5.78
N PHE A 146 -6.70 -2.53 -5.24
CA PHE A 146 -7.85 -1.67 -5.01
C PHE A 146 -7.54 -0.55 -3.99
N LYS A 147 -6.82 -0.87 -2.91
CA LYS A 147 -6.35 0.16 -1.96
C LYS A 147 -5.38 1.14 -2.61
N LEU A 148 -4.45 0.66 -3.43
CA LEU A 148 -3.46 1.48 -4.15
C LEU A 148 -4.14 2.38 -5.20
N SER A 149 -5.06 1.84 -6.01
CA SER A 149 -5.81 2.64 -6.98
C SER A 149 -6.65 3.71 -6.28
N ARG A 150 -7.23 3.38 -5.12
CA ARG A 150 -7.91 4.37 -4.29
C ARG A 150 -6.95 5.46 -3.82
N LEU A 151 -5.77 5.12 -3.31
CA LEU A 151 -4.80 6.13 -2.87
C LEU A 151 -4.37 7.07 -4.01
N ASP A 152 -4.19 6.55 -5.22
CA ASP A 152 -3.87 7.36 -6.41
C ASP A 152 -4.96 8.41 -6.70
N VAL A 153 -6.24 8.05 -6.56
CA VAL A 153 -7.36 9.00 -6.73
C VAL A 153 -7.30 10.12 -5.67
N TYR A 154 -7.02 9.79 -4.41
CA TYR A 154 -6.92 10.80 -3.34
C TYR A 154 -5.68 11.69 -3.51
N GLU A 155 -4.57 11.12 -4.01
CA GLU A 155 -3.36 11.87 -4.33
C GLU A 155 -3.62 12.87 -5.47
N LYS A 156 -4.38 12.48 -6.51
CA LYS A 156 -4.81 13.40 -7.57
C LYS A 156 -5.63 14.56 -7.04
N VAL A 157 -6.60 14.31 -6.15
CA VAL A 157 -7.39 15.37 -5.49
C VAL A 157 -6.47 16.34 -4.76
N ARG A 158 -5.52 15.82 -3.97
CA ARG A 158 -4.57 16.64 -3.21
C ARG A 158 -3.64 17.45 -4.12
N ALA A 159 -3.10 16.84 -5.17
CA ALA A 159 -2.23 17.50 -6.14
C ALA A 159 -2.98 18.62 -6.88
N ALA A 160 -4.23 18.38 -7.28
CA ALA A 160 -5.08 19.39 -7.92
C ALA A 160 -5.39 20.56 -6.97
N ALA A 161 -5.65 20.29 -5.68
CA ALA A 161 -5.86 21.32 -4.66
C ALA A 161 -4.63 22.21 -4.47
N GLN A 162 -3.43 21.61 -4.43
CA GLN A 162 -2.16 22.34 -4.28
C GLN A 162 -1.79 23.17 -5.51
N ALA A 163 -2.27 22.79 -6.69
CA ALA A 163 -2.01 23.52 -7.93
C ALA A 163 -2.81 24.82 -8.05
N ILE A 164 -3.79 25.07 -7.18
CA ILE A 164 -4.60 26.29 -7.20
C ILE A 164 -3.76 27.48 -6.71
N SER A 165 -3.42 28.38 -7.63
CA SER A 165 -2.63 29.57 -7.30
C SER A 165 -3.52 30.74 -6.88
N ARG A 166 -3.01 31.62 -6.01
CA ARG A 166 -3.72 32.87 -5.66
C ARG A 166 -3.84 33.83 -6.85
N GLY A 167 -2.91 33.78 -7.79
CA GLY A 167 -2.94 34.59 -9.00
C GLY A 167 -4.15 34.25 -9.87
N ASP A 168 -4.38 32.96 -10.10
CA ASP A 168 -5.54 32.46 -10.85
C ASP A 168 -6.87 32.90 -10.21
N LEU A 169 -6.96 32.83 -8.87
CA LEU A 169 -8.15 33.27 -8.14
C LEU A 169 -8.42 34.78 -8.30
N GLN A 170 -7.35 35.58 -8.31
CA GLN A 170 -7.44 37.01 -8.53
C GLN A 170 -7.88 37.33 -9.96
N GLU A 171 -7.35 36.62 -10.97
CA GLU A 171 -7.79 36.76 -12.36
C GLU A 171 -9.29 36.44 -12.51
N LEU A 172 -9.74 35.32 -11.94
CA LEU A 172 -11.15 34.92 -11.97
C LEU A 172 -12.07 35.95 -11.32
N LYS A 173 -11.60 36.62 -10.26
CA LYS A 173 -12.35 37.69 -9.58
C LYS A 173 -12.48 38.95 -10.42
N THR A 174 -11.49 39.27 -11.24
CA THR A 174 -11.46 40.49 -12.05
C THR A 174 -12.27 40.42 -13.34
N LEU A 175 -12.80 39.24 -13.70
CA LEU A 175 -13.60 39.06 -14.92
C LEU A 175 -14.94 39.82 -14.82
N ALA A 176 -15.12 40.81 -15.71
CA ALA A 176 -16.36 41.59 -15.79
C ALA A 176 -17.57 40.74 -16.24
N ALA A 177 -17.36 39.79 -17.16
CA ALA A 177 -18.35 38.86 -17.67
C ALA A 177 -17.74 37.46 -17.80
N PRO A 178 -17.98 36.54 -16.86
CA PRO A 178 -17.34 35.23 -16.85
C PRO A 178 -17.95 34.32 -17.92
N PRO A 179 -17.14 33.54 -18.65
CA PRO A 179 -17.64 32.49 -19.54
C PRO A 179 -18.49 31.47 -18.77
N GLN A 180 -19.48 30.87 -19.44
CA GLN A 180 -20.40 29.92 -18.79
C GLN A 180 -19.67 28.75 -18.12
N GLY A 181 -18.64 28.20 -18.78
CA GLY A 181 -17.83 27.11 -18.19
C GLY A 181 -17.13 27.49 -16.88
N VAL A 182 -16.76 28.77 -16.70
CA VAL A 182 -16.17 29.26 -15.45
C VAL A 182 -17.23 29.33 -14.34
N LYS A 183 -18.45 29.76 -14.68
CA LYS A 183 -19.58 29.80 -13.74
C LYS A 183 -19.94 28.39 -13.26
N ASP A 184 -20.07 27.46 -14.21
CA ASP A 184 -20.41 26.06 -13.94
C ASP A 184 -19.34 25.37 -13.09
N THR A 185 -18.06 25.66 -13.35
CA THR A 185 -16.94 25.17 -12.53
C THR A 185 -17.03 25.66 -11.08
N LEU A 186 -17.32 26.95 -10.89
CA LEU A 186 -17.41 27.53 -9.55
C LEU A 186 -18.69 27.08 -8.82
N GLU A 187 -19.79 26.88 -9.53
CA GLU A 187 -21.02 26.29 -8.98
C GLU A 187 -20.77 24.86 -8.49
N ALA A 188 -20.11 24.02 -9.28
CA ALA A 188 -19.74 22.67 -8.88
C ALA A 188 -18.85 22.65 -7.63
N VAL A 189 -17.88 23.55 -7.53
CA VAL A 189 -17.05 23.70 -6.32
C VAL A 189 -17.89 24.07 -5.10
N GLN A 190 -18.87 24.96 -5.25
CA GLN A 190 -19.76 25.32 -4.14
C GLN A 190 -20.59 24.13 -3.65
N PHE A 191 -21.07 23.28 -4.57
CA PHE A 191 -21.74 22.03 -4.19
C PHE A 191 -20.79 21.09 -3.41
N LEU A 192 -19.55 20.92 -3.87
CA LEU A 192 -18.56 20.04 -3.22
C LEU A 192 -18.14 20.55 -1.82
N LEU A 193 -18.16 21.87 -1.62
CA LEU A 193 -17.97 22.50 -0.30
C LEU A 193 -19.19 22.36 0.63
N GLY A 194 -20.30 21.77 0.16
CA GLY A 194 -21.49 21.49 0.96
C GLY A 194 -22.45 22.68 1.11
N ARG A 195 -22.38 23.66 0.19
CA ARG A 195 -23.29 24.81 0.22
C ARG A 195 -24.69 24.41 -0.28
N PRO A 196 -25.76 25.02 0.26
CA PRO A 196 -27.12 24.74 -0.18
C PRO A 196 -27.33 25.22 -1.63
N ALA A 197 -28.23 24.57 -2.37
CA ALA A 197 -28.37 24.77 -3.82
C ALA A 197 -28.66 26.23 -4.22
N HIS A 198 -29.48 26.93 -3.45
CA HIS A 198 -29.80 28.35 -3.67
C HIS A 198 -28.61 29.31 -3.46
N VAL A 199 -27.51 28.83 -2.86
CA VAL A 199 -26.25 29.56 -2.72
C VAL A 199 -25.27 29.17 -3.83
N ALA A 200 -25.24 27.88 -4.20
CA ALA A 200 -24.30 27.35 -5.18
C ALA A 200 -24.53 27.89 -6.60
N THR A 201 -25.79 28.13 -6.99
CA THR A 201 -26.16 28.66 -8.32
C THR A 201 -25.88 30.16 -8.48
N ASP A 202 -25.64 30.90 -7.39
CA ASP A 202 -25.42 32.34 -7.43
C ASP A 202 -23.93 32.66 -7.62
N TYR A 203 -23.60 33.15 -8.82
CA TYR A 203 -22.25 33.56 -9.18
C TYR A 203 -21.69 34.70 -8.30
N LYS A 204 -22.52 35.61 -7.79
CA LYS A 204 -22.06 36.68 -6.89
C LYS A 204 -21.61 36.12 -5.55
N LYS A 205 -22.26 35.06 -5.07
CA LYS A 205 -21.84 34.35 -3.85
C LYS A 205 -20.57 33.53 -4.09
N ALA A 206 -20.36 33.03 -5.31
CA ALA A 206 -19.09 32.43 -5.73
C ALA A 206 -17.93 33.45 -5.74
N LEU A 207 -18.16 34.69 -6.17
CA LEU A 207 -17.17 35.77 -6.10
C LEU A 207 -16.80 36.15 -4.65
N LYS A 208 -17.76 36.08 -3.72
CA LYS A 208 -17.48 36.30 -2.30
C LYS A 208 -16.55 35.24 -1.73
N LEU A 209 -16.66 33.98 -2.19
CA LEU A 209 -15.72 32.90 -1.86
C LEU A 209 -14.30 33.17 -2.34
N LEU A 210 -14.15 33.69 -3.56
CA LEU A 210 -12.85 34.07 -4.12
C LEU A 210 -12.20 35.23 -3.36
N SER A 211 -13.00 36.01 -2.61
CA SER A 211 -12.53 37.13 -1.80
C SER A 211 -12.19 36.77 -0.35
N GLY A 212 -12.41 35.51 0.06
CA GLY A 212 -12.12 35.06 1.42
C GLY A 212 -10.62 35.06 1.74
N VAL A 213 -10.27 35.36 2.99
CA VAL A 213 -8.88 35.40 3.49
C VAL A 213 -8.69 34.38 4.60
N GLY A 214 -7.49 33.78 4.69
CA GLY A 214 -7.17 32.82 5.75
C GLY A 214 -8.01 31.54 5.66
N LYS A 215 -8.66 31.14 6.76
CA LYS A 215 -9.51 29.93 6.82
C LYS A 215 -10.75 30.01 5.93
N GLU A 216 -11.22 31.23 5.64
CA GLU A 216 -12.34 31.44 4.73
C GLU A 216 -11.91 31.52 3.27
N SER A 217 -10.60 31.46 2.98
CA SER A 217 -10.12 31.45 1.60
C SER A 217 -10.53 30.15 0.89
N LEU A 218 -10.89 30.27 -0.39
CA LEU A 218 -11.23 29.12 -1.22
C LEU A 218 -10.11 28.08 -1.24
N THR A 219 -8.85 28.51 -1.28
CA THR A 219 -7.68 27.61 -1.28
C THR A 219 -7.61 26.79 0.00
N GLN A 220 -7.81 27.39 1.18
CA GLN A 220 -7.78 26.65 2.44
C GLN A 220 -8.99 25.74 2.58
N GLN A 221 -10.18 26.20 2.22
CA GLN A 221 -11.39 25.35 2.23
C GLN A 221 -11.25 24.14 1.31
N ILE A 222 -10.62 24.30 0.14
CA ILE A 222 -10.34 23.21 -0.80
C ILE A 222 -9.28 22.24 -0.25
N LEU A 223 -8.22 22.76 0.37
CA LEU A 223 -7.14 21.94 0.95
C LEU A 223 -7.62 21.14 2.18
N ASP A 224 -8.47 21.74 3.01
CA ASP A 224 -9.00 21.11 4.23
C ASP A 224 -10.19 20.17 3.93
N ARG A 225 -10.75 20.20 2.71
CA ARG A 225 -11.92 19.39 2.37
C ARG A 225 -11.54 17.92 2.22
N ASP A 226 -11.97 17.12 3.18
CA ASP A 226 -11.87 15.66 3.09
C ASP A 226 -12.95 15.08 2.15
N VAL A 227 -12.53 14.20 1.24
CA VAL A 227 -13.38 13.42 0.34
C VAL A 227 -14.50 12.70 1.12
N GLN A 228 -14.19 12.22 2.34
CA GLN A 228 -15.16 11.49 3.16
C GLN A 228 -16.32 12.36 3.65
N GLN A 229 -16.12 13.67 3.77
CA GLN A 229 -17.14 14.60 4.26
C GLN A 229 -18.04 15.16 3.15
N VAL A 230 -17.73 14.86 1.89
CA VAL A 230 -18.54 15.30 0.75
C VAL A 230 -19.75 14.40 0.62
N ASP A 231 -20.93 15.01 0.57
CA ASP A 231 -22.20 14.32 0.37
C ASP A 231 -22.31 13.77 -1.07
N PRO A 232 -22.69 12.49 -1.27
CA PRO A 232 -22.83 11.89 -2.62
C PRO A 232 -23.81 12.65 -3.53
N SER A 233 -24.92 13.17 -2.99
CA SER A 233 -25.91 13.91 -3.79
C SER A 233 -25.40 15.30 -4.19
N ALA A 234 -24.52 15.90 -3.39
CA ALA A 234 -23.79 17.10 -3.78
C ALA A 234 -22.78 16.84 -4.91
N ALA A 235 -22.06 15.71 -4.86
CA ALA A 235 -21.14 15.31 -5.93
C ALA A 235 -21.88 15.02 -7.25
N LEU A 236 -23.07 14.40 -7.20
CA LEU A 236 -23.89 14.15 -8.39
C LEU A 236 -24.33 15.47 -9.06
N ARG A 237 -24.80 16.45 -8.28
CA ARG A 237 -25.14 17.78 -8.80
C ARG A 237 -23.93 18.49 -9.41
N ALA A 238 -22.77 18.41 -8.75
CA ALA A 238 -21.53 18.97 -9.28
C ALA A 238 -21.13 18.30 -10.61
N LYS A 239 -21.36 16.98 -10.74
CA LYS A 239 -21.12 16.21 -11.97
C LYS A 239 -22.05 16.65 -13.09
N ASP A 240 -23.34 16.82 -12.82
CA ASP A 240 -24.33 17.25 -13.82
C ASP A 240 -24.00 18.64 -14.38
N VAL A 241 -23.54 19.56 -13.53
CA VAL A 241 -23.13 20.91 -13.93
C VAL A 241 -21.84 20.88 -14.78
N ILE A 242 -20.84 20.08 -14.41
CA ILE A 242 -19.55 20.01 -15.09
C ILE A 242 -19.59 19.18 -16.39
N LYS A 243 -20.51 18.23 -16.53
CA LYS A 243 -20.57 17.26 -17.65
C LYS A 243 -20.60 17.91 -19.05
N SER A 244 -21.09 19.14 -19.15
CA SER A 244 -21.21 19.88 -20.40
C SER A 244 -19.89 20.46 -20.92
N HIS A 245 -18.82 20.50 -20.11
CA HIS A 245 -17.54 21.09 -20.50
C HIS A 245 -16.40 20.08 -20.40
N SER A 246 -15.56 20.00 -21.43
CA SER A 246 -14.31 19.25 -21.36
C SER A 246 -13.18 20.09 -20.77
N LEU A 247 -12.12 19.43 -20.30
CA LEU A 247 -10.92 20.11 -19.79
C LEU A 247 -10.27 21.02 -20.85
N GLN A 248 -10.34 20.65 -22.13
CA GLN A 248 -9.81 21.47 -23.23
C GLN A 248 -10.66 22.71 -23.45
N ASP A 249 -11.99 22.59 -23.38
CA ASP A 249 -12.91 23.72 -23.52
C ASP A 249 -12.70 24.76 -22.43
N ILE A 250 -12.51 24.31 -21.19
CA ILE A 250 -12.22 25.19 -20.05
C ILE A 250 -10.84 25.85 -20.21
N THR A 251 -9.84 25.10 -20.66
CA THR A 251 -8.48 25.64 -20.90
C THR A 251 -8.50 26.74 -21.96
N ASN A 252 -9.28 26.55 -23.03
CA ASN A 252 -9.43 27.54 -24.10
C ASN A 252 -10.20 28.79 -23.64
N LYS A 253 -11.15 28.64 -22.71
CA LYS A 253 -11.96 29.76 -22.19
C LYS A 253 -11.28 30.52 -21.04
N SER A 254 -10.59 29.82 -20.14
CA SER A 254 -9.93 30.42 -18.97
C SER A 254 -8.90 29.48 -18.35
N LYS A 255 -7.61 29.78 -18.55
CA LYS A 255 -6.51 29.05 -17.90
C LYS A 255 -6.59 29.11 -16.37
N ALA A 256 -7.01 30.24 -15.81
CA ALA A 256 -7.17 30.44 -14.38
C ALA A 256 -8.21 29.49 -13.74
N SER A 257 -9.20 29.02 -14.51
CA SER A 257 -10.22 28.08 -14.01
C SER A 257 -9.80 26.60 -14.06
N VAL A 258 -8.69 26.27 -14.74
CA VAL A 258 -8.29 24.88 -15.01
C VAL A 258 -7.93 24.12 -13.72
N ALA A 259 -7.20 24.75 -12.79
CA ALA A 259 -6.81 24.10 -11.54
C ALA A 259 -8.03 23.75 -10.68
N ILE A 260 -8.98 24.68 -10.59
CA ILE A 260 -10.25 24.49 -9.87
C ILE A 260 -11.10 23.40 -10.53
N PHE A 261 -11.20 23.40 -11.86
CA PHE A 261 -11.92 22.39 -12.62
C PHE A 261 -11.34 20.99 -12.39
N ARG A 262 -10.01 20.85 -12.49
CA ARG A 262 -9.31 19.57 -12.23
C ARG A 262 -9.57 19.07 -10.82
N TRP A 263 -9.56 19.95 -9.83
CA TRP A 263 -9.88 19.58 -8.45
C TRP A 263 -11.32 19.10 -8.32
N ALA A 264 -12.28 19.81 -8.91
CA ALA A 264 -13.69 19.43 -8.84
C ALA A 264 -13.95 18.06 -9.51
N THR A 265 -13.38 17.82 -10.69
CA THR A 265 -13.49 16.52 -11.37
C THR A 265 -12.85 15.40 -10.57
N ALA A 266 -11.64 15.59 -10.05
CA ALA A 266 -10.95 14.59 -9.22
C ALA A 266 -11.74 14.29 -7.93
N MET A 267 -12.34 15.31 -7.31
CA MET A 267 -13.15 15.15 -6.10
C MET A 267 -14.42 14.33 -6.38
N ILE A 268 -15.08 14.58 -7.51
CA ILE A 268 -16.25 13.80 -7.94
C ILE A 268 -15.86 12.33 -8.15
N GLU A 269 -14.78 12.06 -8.91
CA GLU A 269 -14.28 10.69 -9.13
C GLU A 269 -13.93 9.97 -7.82
N ALA A 270 -13.35 10.69 -6.85
CA ALA A 270 -13.03 10.16 -5.54
C ALA A 270 -14.27 9.78 -4.71
N VAL A 271 -15.34 10.58 -4.82
CA VAL A 271 -16.63 10.31 -4.17
C VAL A 271 -17.36 9.14 -4.84
N GLU A 272 -17.28 9.00 -6.17
CA GLU A 272 -17.86 7.86 -6.90
C GLU A 272 -17.16 6.55 -6.54
N SER A 273 -15.83 6.57 -6.49
CA SER A 273 -15.00 5.44 -6.06
C SER A 273 -15.28 5.00 -4.61
N ARG A 274 -15.85 5.89 -3.78
CA ARG A 274 -16.36 5.55 -2.43
C ARG A 274 -17.69 4.80 -2.51
N GLY A 275 -18.62 5.25 -3.36
CA GLY A 275 -19.97 4.70 -3.49
C GLY A 275 -19.99 3.23 -3.93
N GLU A 276 -19.09 2.84 -4.83
CA GLU A 276 -18.96 1.45 -5.32
C GLU A 276 -18.64 0.42 -4.22
N THR A 277 -18.07 0.85 -3.10
CA THR A 277 -17.73 -0.05 -1.99
C THR A 277 -18.91 -0.43 -1.10
N HIS A 278 -19.98 0.37 -1.08
CA HIS A 278 -21.16 0.11 -0.24
C HIS A 278 -22.22 -0.77 -0.93
N THR A 279 -22.25 -0.78 -2.26
CA THR A 279 -23.18 -1.62 -3.04
C THR A 279 -22.66 -3.04 -3.29
N ALA A 280 -21.36 -3.29 -3.06
CA ALA A 280 -20.71 -4.58 -3.24
C ALA A 280 -20.74 -5.49 -1.98
N THR A 281 -21.81 -5.44 -1.16
CA THR A 281 -22.07 -6.50 -0.18
C THR A 281 -22.86 -7.59 -0.89
N PRO A 282 -22.32 -8.80 -1.10
CA PRO A 282 -23.10 -9.89 -1.67
C PRO A 282 -24.17 -10.28 -0.65
N GLN A 283 -25.43 -10.12 -1.03
CA GLN A 283 -26.54 -10.72 -0.32
C GLN A 283 -26.27 -12.22 -0.21
N GLY A 284 -26.08 -12.68 1.02
CA GLY A 284 -25.92 -14.09 1.32
C GLY A 284 -27.14 -14.88 0.87
N LYS A 285 -26.87 -15.95 0.13
CA LYS A 285 -27.67 -17.18 0.14
C LYS A 285 -26.77 -18.28 0.66
#